data_AF-A0A7V5LH46-F1
#
_entry.id   AF-A0A7V5LH46-F1
#
_cell.length_a   1.000
_cell.length_b   1.000
_cell.length_c   1.000
_cell.angle_alpha   90.00
_cell.angle_beta   90.00
_cell.angle_gamma   90.00
#
_symmetry.space_group_name_H-M   'P 1'
#
loop_
_entity.id
_entity.type
_entity.pdbx_description
1 polymer ?
#
loop_
_entity_poly.entity_id
_entity_poly.type
_entity_poly.pdbx_seq_one_letter_code
_entity_poly.pdbx_strand_id
1 'polypeptide(L)'
;MGRQVVQRIRFIPGRFPRPARASTQDIEDSSEEEISLPEIEDEHLRSSFADLYRTQRRREHAMLKAGARRCPRCGVVFFGEGEICPGCQFDEIADKE
;
A
#
# COMPACT_ATOMS: atom_id res chain seq x y z
N MET A 1 -10.30 12.60 46.28
CA MET A 1 -8.95 13.11 45.94
C MET A 1 -8.68 12.80 44.48
N GLY A 2 -8.80 13.79 43.58
CA GLY A 2 -8.59 13.59 42.15
C GLY A 2 -7.10 13.71 41.79
N ARG A 3 -6.52 12.68 41.20
CA ARG A 3 -5.14 12.73 40.66
C ARG A 3 -5.16 13.42 39.30
N GLN A 4 -4.34 14.44 39.13
CA GLN A 4 -4.17 15.16 37.87
C GLN A 4 -3.22 14.35 36.97
N VAL A 5 -3.74 13.78 35.88
CA VAL A 5 -3.01 12.80 35.01
C VAL A 5 -2.46 13.43 33.73
N VAL A 6 -2.46 14.77 33.60
CA VAL A 6 -2.06 15.41 32.33
C VAL A 6 -0.73 16.13 32.46
N GLN A 7 0.31 15.58 31.83
CA GLN A 7 1.59 16.28 31.62
C GLN A 7 1.65 16.88 30.22
N ARG A 8 2.13 18.12 30.15
CA ARG A 8 2.29 18.86 28.89
C ARG A 8 3.62 18.45 28.25
N ILE A 9 3.56 17.66 27.19
CA ILE A 9 4.77 17.27 26.43
C ILE A 9 5.10 18.35 25.40
N ARG A 10 6.37 18.78 25.36
CA ARG A 10 6.90 19.61 24.27
C ARG A 10 7.38 18.69 23.16
N PHE A 11 6.58 18.56 22.11
CA PHE A 11 6.98 17.85 20.89
C PHE A 11 7.86 18.77 20.03
N ILE A 12 9.13 18.41 19.89
CA ILE A 12 10.07 19.08 18.99
C ILE A 12 10.38 18.08 17.86
N PRO A 13 9.82 18.25 16.65
CA PRO A 13 10.16 17.38 15.53
C PRO A 13 11.64 17.57 15.19
N GLY A 14 12.40 16.47 15.19
CA GLY A 14 13.80 16.46 14.77
C GLY A 14 13.96 16.66 13.26
N ARG A 15 15.21 16.64 12.78
CA ARG A 15 15.48 16.56 11.34
C ARG A 15 15.18 15.15 10.86
N PHE A 16 14.03 14.96 10.25
CA PHE A 16 13.70 13.71 9.57
C PHE A 16 14.46 13.65 8.24
N PRO A 17 15.29 12.63 8.00
CA PRO A 17 15.94 12.47 6.70
C PRO A 17 14.86 12.33 5.64
N ARG A 18 14.95 13.13 4.58
CA ARG A 18 14.05 12.97 3.44
C ARG A 18 14.38 11.62 2.79
N PRO A 19 13.41 10.70 2.65
CA PRO A 19 13.68 9.48 1.90
C PRO A 19 14.12 9.88 0.50
N ALA A 20 15.19 9.26 0.01
CA ALA A 20 15.63 9.47 -1.36
C ALA A 20 14.46 9.18 -2.29
N ARG A 21 14.15 10.10 -3.21
CA ARG A 21 13.22 9.80 -4.30
C ARG A 21 13.83 8.64 -5.06
N ALA A 22 13.15 7.49 -5.05
CA ALA A 22 13.51 6.40 -5.95
C ALA A 22 13.52 6.97 -7.37
N SER A 23 14.68 6.92 -8.03
CA SER A 23 14.74 7.17 -9.47
C SER A 23 13.85 6.14 -10.13
N THR A 24 12.89 6.59 -10.93
CA THR A 24 12.17 5.77 -11.90
C THR A 24 13.16 5.32 -12.96
N GLN A 25 14.09 4.43 -12.62
CA GLN A 25 14.89 3.73 -13.60
C GLN A 25 13.98 2.64 -14.16
N ASP A 26 13.51 2.90 -15.38
CA ASP A 26 13.10 2.00 -16.45
C ASP A 26 13.07 0.52 -16.06
N ILE A 27 12.05 0.14 -15.29
CA ILE A 27 11.54 -1.21 -15.36
C ILE A 27 10.69 -1.20 -16.64
N GLU A 28 11.27 -1.62 -17.76
CA GLU A 28 10.52 -2.05 -18.94
C GLU A 28 9.62 -3.21 -18.49
N ASP A 29 8.44 -2.87 -17.99
CA ASP A 29 7.43 -3.83 -17.61
C ASP A 29 6.56 -4.07 -18.84
N SER A 30 6.90 -5.10 -19.60
CA SER A 30 6.15 -5.60 -20.77
C SER A 30 4.72 -6.09 -20.41
N SER A 31 4.25 -5.85 -19.19
CA SER A 31 2.91 -6.19 -18.69
C SER A 31 2.01 -4.97 -18.52
N GLU A 32 2.12 -3.99 -19.43
CA GLU A 32 1.12 -2.92 -19.58
C GLU A 32 -0.19 -3.50 -20.15
N GLU A 33 -0.83 -4.38 -19.39
CA GLU A 33 -2.23 -4.70 -19.59
C GLU A 33 -3.02 -3.43 -19.29
N GLU A 34 -3.53 -2.81 -20.35
CA GLU A 34 -4.34 -1.61 -20.27
C GLU A 34 -5.62 -1.91 -19.47
N ILE A 35 -5.70 -1.37 -18.26
CA ILE A 35 -6.86 -1.57 -17.40
C ILE A 35 -8.00 -0.73 -17.94
N SER A 36 -8.97 -1.40 -18.57
CA SER A 36 -10.21 -0.78 -19.02
C SER A 36 -11.15 -0.59 -17.83
N LEU A 37 -11.58 0.66 -17.61
CA LEU A 37 -12.54 1.05 -16.56
C LEU A 37 -13.79 1.66 -17.20
N PRO A 38 -14.57 0.87 -17.96
CA PRO A 38 -15.69 1.38 -18.75
C PRO A 38 -16.84 1.94 -17.91
N GLU A 39 -16.92 1.55 -16.64
CA GLU A 39 -17.95 2.00 -15.68
C GLU A 39 -17.71 3.41 -15.15
N ILE A 40 -16.50 3.96 -15.32
CA ILE A 40 -16.17 5.33 -14.90
C ILE A 40 -16.44 6.26 -16.08
N GLU A 41 -17.56 6.97 -16.06
CA GLU A 41 -17.95 7.89 -17.13
C GLU A 41 -17.02 9.10 -17.24
N ASP A 42 -16.53 9.62 -16.12
CA ASP A 42 -15.63 10.77 -16.07
C ASP A 42 -14.22 10.40 -16.57
N GLU A 43 -13.78 11.04 -17.65
CA GLU A 43 -12.49 10.80 -18.29
C GLU A 43 -11.30 11.07 -17.36
N HIS A 44 -11.36 12.16 -16.59
CA HIS A 44 -10.28 12.55 -15.70
C HIS A 44 -10.13 11.54 -14.55
N LEU A 45 -11.24 11.10 -13.97
CA LEU A 45 -11.24 10.02 -12.98
C LEU A 45 -10.71 8.73 -13.58
N ARG A 46 -11.18 8.35 -14.78
CA ARG A 46 -10.74 7.11 -15.45
C ARG A 46 -9.24 7.09 -15.66
N SER A 47 -8.68 8.18 -16.20
CA SER A 47 -7.24 8.36 -16.39
C SER A 47 -6.47 8.30 -15.06
N SER A 48 -6.95 9.01 -14.04
CA SER A 48 -6.33 9.01 -12.71
C SER A 48 -6.28 7.62 -12.08
N PHE A 49 -7.37 6.84 -12.18
CA PHE A 49 -7.40 5.46 -11.69
C PHE A 49 -6.44 4.56 -12.49
N ALA A 50 -6.43 4.68 -13.83
CA ALA A 50 -5.51 3.91 -14.67
C ALA A 50 -4.04 4.14 -14.26
N ASP A 51 -3.64 5.37 -14.01
CA ASP A 51 -2.29 5.72 -13.55
C ASP A 51 -1.98 5.17 -12.15
N LEU A 52 -2.94 5.23 -11.23
CA LEU A 52 -2.82 4.63 -9.90
C LEU A 52 -2.61 3.12 -10.00
N TYR A 53 -3.40 2.42 -10.81
CA TYR A 53 -3.25 0.98 -10.99
C TYR A 53 -1.92 0.60 -11.65
N ARG A 54 -1.48 1.33 -12.69
CA ARG A 54 -0.16 1.13 -13.30
C ARG A 54 0.96 1.25 -12.26
N THR A 55 0.90 2.30 -11.45
CA THR A 55 1.87 2.53 -10.37
C THR A 55 1.82 1.41 -9.32
N GLN A 56 0.63 0.96 -8.93
CA GLN A 56 0.44 -0.14 -7.99
C GLN A 56 1.03 -1.45 -8.53
N ARG A 57 0.75 -1.80 -9.78
CA ARG A 57 1.29 -3.01 -10.43
C ARG A 57 2.81 -3.02 -10.48
N ARG A 58 3.42 -1.91 -10.89
CA ARG A 58 4.89 -1.77 -10.90
C ARG A 58 5.49 -1.96 -9.50
N ARG A 59 4.85 -1.40 -8.46
CA ARG A 59 5.27 -1.61 -7.07
C ARG A 59 5.14 -3.06 -6.63
N GLU A 60 4.00 -3.70 -6.89
CA GLU A 60 3.78 -5.11 -6.56
C GLU A 60 4.83 -6.01 -7.24
N HIS A 61 5.10 -5.78 -8.52
CA HIS A 61 6.07 -6.56 -9.27
C HIS A 61 7.50 -6.39 -8.72
N ALA A 62 7.90 -5.16 -8.41
CA ALA A 62 9.20 -4.88 -7.78
C ALA A 62 9.31 -5.55 -6.40
N MET A 63 8.24 -5.53 -5.59
CA MET A 63 8.20 -6.20 -4.29
C MET A 63 8.32 -7.71 -4.43
N LEU A 64 7.58 -8.32 -5.36
CA LEU A 64 7.65 -9.77 -5.63
C LEU A 64 9.07 -10.18 -6.06
N LYS A 65 9.70 -9.41 -6.96
CA LYS A 65 11.10 -9.62 -7.34
C LYS A 65 12.08 -9.52 -6.15
N ALA A 66 11.76 -8.68 -5.16
CA ALA A 66 12.54 -8.52 -3.94
C ALA A 66 12.22 -9.58 -2.86
N GLY A 67 11.42 -10.60 -3.16
CA GLY A 67 11.09 -11.70 -2.22
C GLY A 67 9.86 -11.46 -1.37
N ALA A 68 9.04 -10.45 -1.69
CA ALA A 68 7.69 -10.36 -1.13
C ALA A 68 6.81 -11.50 -1.64
N ARG A 69 5.65 -11.70 -1.01
CA ARG A 69 4.65 -12.69 -1.41
C ARG A 69 3.25 -12.11 -1.44
N ARG A 70 2.34 -12.78 -2.14
CA ARG A 70 0.90 -12.46 -2.13
C ARG A 70 0.23 -13.14 -0.94
N CYS A 71 -0.61 -12.39 -0.23
CA CYS A 71 -1.47 -12.96 0.81
C CYS A 71 -2.55 -13.86 0.16
N PRO A 72 -2.76 -15.09 0.64
CA PRO A 72 -3.77 -15.98 0.07
C PRO A 72 -5.21 -15.53 0.34
N ARG A 73 -5.42 -14.66 1.34
CA ARG A 73 -6.75 -14.17 1.72
C ARG A 73 -7.22 -12.97 0.91
N CYS A 74 -6.37 -11.95 0.74
CA CYS A 74 -6.75 -10.69 0.07
C CYS A 74 -5.91 -10.35 -1.17
N GLY A 75 -4.91 -11.16 -1.52
CA GLY A 75 -4.07 -10.97 -2.71
C GLY A 75 -3.01 -9.87 -2.61
N VAL A 76 -2.98 -9.08 -1.53
CA VAL A 76 -1.99 -8.00 -1.35
C VAL A 76 -0.56 -8.55 -1.32
N VAL A 77 0.37 -7.84 -1.94
CA VAL A 77 1.80 -8.15 -1.88
C VAL A 77 2.42 -7.54 -0.62
N PHE A 78 3.13 -8.32 0.17
CA PHE A 78 3.72 -7.87 1.43
C PHE A 78 5.04 -8.58 1.77
N PHE A 79 5.85 -7.94 2.62
CA PHE A 79 7.01 -8.55 3.26
C PHE A 79 6.64 -9.03 4.66
N GLY A 80 7.16 -10.18 5.05
CA GLY A 80 6.97 -10.73 6.39
C GLY A 80 7.19 -12.25 6.41
N GLU A 81 7.31 -12.82 7.60
CA GLU A 81 7.56 -14.25 7.81
C GLU A 81 6.29 -15.10 7.88
N GLY A 82 5.12 -14.49 8.15
CA GLY A 82 3.82 -15.16 8.12
C GLY A 82 3.18 -15.23 6.73
N GLU A 83 2.41 -16.29 6.45
CA GLU A 83 1.73 -16.51 5.16
C GLU A 83 0.60 -15.49 4.88
N ILE A 84 0.03 -14.91 5.94
CA ILE A 84 -1.05 -13.94 5.88
C ILE A 84 -0.49 -12.53 6.11
N CYS A 85 -0.99 -11.54 5.38
CA CYS A 85 -0.53 -10.16 5.54
C CYS A 85 -0.99 -9.56 6.87
N PRO A 86 -0.31 -8.52 7.38
CA PRO A 86 -0.70 -7.87 8.63
C PRO A 86 -2.16 -7.41 8.65
N GLY A 87 -2.69 -6.93 7.51
CA GLY A 87 -4.10 -6.54 7.40
C GLY A 87 -5.05 -7.70 7.71
N CYS A 88 -4.88 -8.82 7.02
CA CYS A 88 -5.72 -10.01 7.22
C CYS A 88 -5.45 -10.74 8.53
N GLN A 89 -4.29 -10.54 9.15
CA GLN A 89 -3.97 -11.15 10.45
C GLN A 89 -4.84 -10.58 11.58
N PHE A 90 -5.20 -9.30 11.52
CA PHE A 90 -6.02 -8.62 12.54
C PHE A 90 -7.50 -8.48 12.15
N ASP A 91 -7.84 -8.91 10.94
CA ASP A 91 -9.18 -8.83 10.42
C ASP A 91 -9.95 -10.07 10.89
N GLU A 92 -10.47 -9.99 12.13
CA GLU A 92 -11.49 -10.89 12.67
C GLU A 92 -12.77 -10.66 11.87
N ILE A 93 -12.95 -11.38 10.75
CA ILE A 93 -14.29 -11.49 10.17
C ILE A 93 -15.08 -12.31 11.18
N ALA A 94 -15.87 -11.62 11.99
CA ALA A 94 -16.99 -12.26 12.68
C ALA A 94 -17.89 -12.82 11.57
N ASP A 95 -17.81 -14.14 11.35
CA ASP A 95 -18.85 -14.85 10.61
C ASP A 95 -20.18 -14.49 11.28
N LYS A 96 -20.97 -13.65 10.61
CA LYS A 96 -22.37 -13.50 10.93
C LYS A 96 -23.06 -14.74 10.38
N GLU A 97 -23.26 -15.71 11.25
CA GLU A 97 -24.29 -16.76 11.09
C GLU A 97 -25.68 -16.13 10.83
#